data_AF-A0A1B1NLK7-F1
#
_entry.id   AF-A0A1B1NLK7-F1
#
_cell.length_a   1.000
_cell.length_b   1.000
_cell.length_c   1.000
_cell.angle_alpha   90.00
_cell.angle_beta   90.00
_cell.angle_gamma   90.00
#
_symmetry.space_group_name_H-M   'P 1'
#
loop_
_entity.id
_entity.type
_entity.pdbx_description
1 polymer ?
#
loop_
_entity_poly.entity_id
_entity_poly.type
_entity_poly.pdbx_seq_one_letter_code
_entity_poly.pdbx_strand_id
1 'polypeptide(L)'
;MSHSIYLKLATVLVKADLRREERAWKRKVRRSAYEIPWHNEHLLRDIGLDLDGRPIGRSEAPKVKAERRIRHLRRILTARITT
;
A
#
# COMPACT_ATOMS: atom_id res chain seq x y z
N MET A 1 -19.59 -13.43 38.80
CA MET A 1 -19.08 -13.87 37.48
C MET A 1 -18.83 -12.65 36.59
N SER A 2 -17.63 -12.07 36.66
CA SER A 2 -17.27 -10.82 35.98
C SER A 2 -16.95 -11.05 34.51
N HIS A 3 -17.97 -11.05 33.65
CA HIS A 3 -17.86 -11.12 32.18
C HIS A 3 -16.87 -10.12 31.58
N SER A 4 -16.64 -8.99 32.27
CA SER A 4 -15.67 -7.97 31.90
C SER A 4 -14.21 -8.46 31.87
N ILE A 5 -13.84 -9.45 32.68
CA ILE A 5 -12.48 -10.00 32.71
C ILE A 5 -12.22 -10.81 31.44
N TYR A 6 -13.17 -11.66 31.04
CA TYR A 6 -13.06 -12.46 29.83
C TYR A 6 -13.00 -11.59 28.57
N LEU A 7 -13.80 -10.52 28.51
CA LEU A 7 -13.74 -9.55 27.41
C LEU A 7 -12.38 -8.85 27.32
N LYS A 8 -11.83 -8.41 28.46
CA LYS A 8 -10.49 -7.81 28.51
C LYS A 8 -9.44 -8.81 28.01
N LEU A 9 -9.50 -10.05 28.46
CA LEU A 9 -8.54 -11.09 28.10
C LEU A 9 -8.62 -11.46 26.61
N ALA A 10 -9.83 -11.60 26.07
CA ALA A 10 -10.06 -11.84 24.65
C ALA A 10 -9.48 -10.73 23.77
N THR A 11 -9.68 -9.46 24.13
CA THR A 11 -9.11 -8.34 23.35
C THR A 11 -7.58 -8.31 23.38
N VAL A 12 -6.95 -8.70 24.49
CA VAL A 12 -5.49 -8.82 24.59
C VAL A 12 -4.98 -9.94 23.68
N LEU A 13 -5.61 -11.10 23.71
CA LEU A 13 -5.23 -12.25 22.87
C LEU A 13 -5.35 -11.92 21.38
N VAL A 14 -6.46 -11.31 20.94
CA VAL A 14 -6.64 -10.90 19.54
C VAL A 14 -5.56 -9.90 19.11
N LYS A 15 -5.25 -8.89 19.94
CA LYS A 15 -4.18 -7.94 19.64
C LYS A 15 -2.81 -8.60 19.56
N ALA A 16 -2.53 -9.58 20.42
CA ALA A 16 -1.28 -10.32 20.40
C ALA A 16 -1.14 -11.17 19.13
N ASP A 17 -2.23 -11.80 18.70
CA ASP A 17 -2.31 -12.62 17.50
C ASP A 17 -2.05 -11.78 16.24
N LEU A 18 -2.74 -10.64 16.10
CA LEU A 18 -2.51 -9.68 15.01
C LEU A 18 -1.05 -9.21 14.95
N ARG A 19 -0.43 -8.92 16.09
CA ARG A 19 0.99 -8.55 16.15
C ARG A 19 1.91 -9.68 15.72
N ARG A 20 1.56 -10.95 16.02
CA ARG A 20 2.34 -12.12 15.58
C ARG A 20 2.26 -12.26 14.07
N GLU A 21 1.06 -12.18 13.51
CA GLU A 21 0.84 -12.27 12.07
C GLU A 21 1.55 -11.14 11.32
N GLU A 22 1.45 -9.90 11.81
CA GLU A 22 2.13 -8.76 11.22
C GLU A 22 3.66 -8.98 11.18
N ARG A 23 4.25 -9.50 12.25
CA ARG A 23 5.69 -9.82 12.28
C ARG A 23 6.05 -10.94 11.31
N ALA A 24 5.23 -11.98 11.23
CA ALA A 24 5.43 -13.09 10.30
C ALA A 24 5.34 -12.60 8.85
N TRP A 25 4.33 -11.79 8.54
CA TRP A 25 4.15 -11.14 7.25
C TRP A 25 5.33 -10.23 6.89
N LYS A 26 5.74 -9.32 7.78
CA LYS A 26 6.94 -8.48 7.58
C LYS A 26 8.21 -9.28 7.36
N ARG A 27 8.36 -10.46 7.99
CA ARG A 27 9.51 -11.35 7.76
C ARG A 27 9.43 -12.01 6.38
N LYS A 28 8.24 -12.45 5.96
CA LYS A 28 8.00 -13.02 4.62
C LYS A 28 8.25 -11.99 3.52
N VAL A 29 7.70 -10.79 3.64
CA VAL A 29 7.87 -9.69 2.67
C VAL A 29 9.34 -9.30 2.52
N ARG A 30 10.10 -9.26 3.62
CA ARG A 30 11.54 -9.01 3.55
C ARG A 30 12.28 -10.10 2.79
N ARG A 31 11.96 -11.38 3.03
CA ARG A 31 12.57 -12.50 2.28
C ARG A 31 12.21 -12.45 0.80
N SER A 32 10.95 -12.20 0.46
CA SER A 32 10.54 -12.12 -0.95
C SER A 32 11.26 -10.98 -1.68
N ALA A 33 11.60 -9.88 -1.02
CA ALA A 33 12.38 -8.80 -1.63
C ALA A 33 13.80 -9.23 -2.05
N TYR A 34 14.39 -10.22 -1.36
CA TYR A 34 15.67 -10.81 -1.74
C TYR A 34 15.55 -11.86 -2.83
N GLU A 35 14.39 -12.50 -2.98
CA GLU A 35 14.11 -13.51 -4.01
C GLU A 35 13.75 -12.89 -5.38
N ILE A 36 13.59 -11.56 -5.46
CA ILE A 36 13.31 -10.88 -6.73
C ILE A 36 14.52 -11.04 -7.67
N PRO A 37 14.30 -11.49 -8.92
CA PRO A 37 15.36 -11.71 -9.89
C PRO A 37 15.84 -10.37 -10.51
N TRP A 38 16.49 -9.52 -9.71
CA TRP A 38 16.96 -8.18 -10.11
C TRP A 38 17.85 -8.15 -11.36
N HIS A 39 18.52 -9.26 -11.66
CA HIS A 39 19.45 -9.38 -12.79
C HIS A 39 18.76 -9.79 -14.10
N ASN A 40 17.45 -10.09 -14.09
CA ASN A 40 16.73 -10.54 -15.28
C ASN A 40 15.58 -9.59 -15.61
N GLU A 41 15.83 -8.67 -16.55
CA GLU A 41 14.87 -7.66 -17.00
C GLU A 41 13.56 -8.27 -17.53
N HIS A 42 13.63 -9.39 -18.26
CA HIS A 42 12.44 -10.04 -18.80
C HIS A 42 11.54 -10.60 -17.68
N LEU A 43 12.14 -11.27 -16.69
CA LEU A 43 11.40 -11.78 -15.54
C LEU A 43 10.82 -10.65 -14.69
N LEU A 44 11.56 -9.55 -14.50
CA LEU A 44 11.05 -8.38 -13.80
C LEU A 44 9.83 -7.79 -14.53
N ARG A 45 9.90 -7.70 -15.87
CA ARG A 45 8.79 -7.19 -16.69
C ARG A 45 7.53 -8.06 -16.60
N ASP A 46 7.68 -9.38 -16.52
CA ASP A 46 6.58 -10.31 -16.32
C ASP A 46 5.95 -10.19 -14.92
N ILE A 47 6.77 -9.90 -13.90
CA ILE A 47 6.32 -9.59 -12.52
C ILE A 47 5.70 -8.18 -12.45
N GLY A 48 5.87 -7.36 -13.48
CA GLY A 48 5.41 -5.97 -13.51
C GLY A 48 6.30 -5.01 -12.73
N LEU A 49 7.60 -5.31 -12.63
CA LEU A 49 8.64 -4.46 -12.01
C LEU A 49 9.64 -3.99 -13.06
N ASP A 50 10.09 -2.76 -12.91
CA ASP A 50 11.17 -2.14 -13.67
C ASP A 50 12.53 -2.50 -13.06
N LEU A 51 13.63 -2.26 -13.77
CA LEU A 51 15.00 -2.49 -13.28
C LEU A 51 15.29 -1.70 -11.99
N ASP A 52 14.67 -0.53 -11.84
CA ASP A 52 14.73 0.30 -10.64
C ASP A 52 13.81 -0.20 -9.50
N GLY A 53 13.15 -1.35 -9.66
CA GLY A 53 12.19 -1.91 -8.70
C GLY A 53 10.87 -1.15 -8.60
N ARG A 54 10.60 -0.26 -9.55
CA ARG A 54 9.34 0.46 -9.64
C ARG A 54 8.30 -0.42 -10.33
N PRO A 55 7.03 -0.41 -9.90
CA PRO A 55 6.00 -1.13 -10.63
C PRO A 55 5.82 -0.55 -12.03
N ILE A 56 5.89 -1.40 -13.05
CA ILE A 56 5.63 -1.04 -14.45
C ILE A 56 4.14 -0.74 -14.58
N GLY A 57 3.81 0.53 -14.77
CA GLY A 57 2.44 1.00 -14.96
C GLY A 57 2.05 2.18 -14.10
N ARG A 58 0.74 2.38 -13.91
CA ARG A 58 0.20 3.53 -13.17
C ARG A 58 0.31 3.26 -11.66
N SER A 59 1.45 3.65 -11.07
CA SER A 59 1.71 3.52 -9.62
C SER A 59 0.80 4.37 -8.73
N GLU A 60 0.04 5.31 -9.29
CA GLU A 60 -0.89 6.15 -8.53
C GLU A 60 -2.29 5.54 -8.55
N ALA A 61 -2.85 5.32 -7.35
CA ALA A 61 -4.24 4.91 -7.19
C ALA A 61 -5.18 5.85 -7.98
N PRO A 62 -6.23 5.32 -8.65
CA PRO A 62 -7.14 6.12 -9.48
C PRO A 62 -7.70 7.35 -8.76
N LYS A 63 -7.97 7.22 -7.45
CA LYS A 63 -8.42 8.30 -6.57
C LYS A 63 -7.45 9.49 -6.54
N VAL A 64 -6.15 9.24 -6.42
CA VAL A 64 -5.11 10.27 -6.36
C VAL A 64 -5.01 11.03 -7.69
N LYS A 65 -5.16 10.32 -8.81
CA LYS A 65 -5.21 10.93 -10.15
C LYS A 65 -6.42 11.83 -10.33
N ALA A 66 -7.59 11.36 -9.91
CA ALA A 66 -8.83 12.12 -9.96
C ALA A 66 -8.74 13.39 -9.10
N GLU A 67 -8.26 13.28 -7.86
CA GLU A 67 -8.05 14.43 -6.96
C GLU A 67 -7.08 15.46 -7.56
N ARG A 68 -5.95 15.02 -8.12
CA ARG A 68 -4.99 15.91 -8.77
C ARG A 68 -5.63 16.60 -9.97
N ARG A 69 -6.37 15.88 -10.81
CA ARG A 69 -7.08 16.43 -11.97
C ARG A 69 -8.11 17.48 -11.56
N ILE A 70 -8.94 17.19 -10.55
CA ILE A 70 -9.94 18.11 -10.01
C ILE A 70 -9.27 19.37 -9.46
N ARG A 71 -8.14 19.25 -8.74
CA ARG A 71 -7.39 20.39 -8.22
C ARG A 71 -6.92 21.32 -9.34
N HIS A 72 -6.37 20.77 -10.42
CA HIS A 72 -5.94 21.56 -11.58
C HIS A 72 -7.12 22.23 -12.29
N LEU A 73 -8.23 21.51 -12.49
CA LEU A 73 -9.45 22.08 -13.09
C LEU A 73 -9.99 23.24 -12.25
N ARG A 74 -10.07 23.08 -10.92
CA ARG A 74 -10.49 24.17 -10.02
C ARG A 74 -9.58 25.38 -10.16
N ARG A 75 -8.25 25.20 -10.13
CA ARG A 75 -7.31 26.31 -10.30
C ARG A 75 -7.53 27.07 -11.62
N ILE A 76 -7.73 26.35 -12.72
CA ILE A 76 -7.97 26.97 -14.03
C ILE A 76 -9.30 27.74 -14.02
N LEU A 77 -10.36 27.14 -13.49
CA LEU A 77 -11.67 27.79 -13.41
C LEU A 77 -11.65 29.03 -12.52
N THR A 78 -10.96 28.98 -11.37
CA THR A 78 -10.82 30.13 -10.46
C THR A 78 -9.95 31.24 -11.05
N ALA A 79 -8.92 30.89 -11.83
CA ALA A 79 -8.06 31.87 -12.50
C ALA A 79 -8.67 32.44 -13.79
N ARG A 80 -9.83 31.94 -14.24
CA ARG A 80 -10.49 32.43 -15.44
C ARG A 80 -11.17 33.76 -15.12
N ILE A 81 -10.71 34.82 -15.78
CA ILE A 81 -11.39 36.12 -15.78
C ILE A 81 -12.71 35.94 -16.55
N THR A 82 -13.82 36.22 -15.89
CA THR A 82 -15.15 36.30 -16.51
C THR A 82 -15.22 37.61 -17.28
N THR A 83 -14.91 37.57 -18.58
CA THR A 83 -15.35 38.60 -19.54
C THR A 83 -16.83 38.47 -19.81
#